data_AF-A0A563AEP1-F1
#
_entry.id   AF-A0A563AEP1-F1
#
_cell.length_a   1.000
_cell.length_b   1.000
_cell.length_c   1.000
_cell.angle_alpha   90.00
_cell.angle_beta   90.00
_cell.angle_gamma   90.00
#
_symmetry.space_group_name_H-M   'P 1'
#
loop_
_entity.id
_entity.type
_entity.pdbx_description
1 polymer ?
#
loop_
_entity_poly.entity_id
_entity_poly.type
_entity_poly.pdbx_seq_one_letter_code
_entity_poly.pdbx_strand_id
1 'polypeptide(L)'
;MSVDNQRLPYDKVVQAVLGRAKRTKSDQVSRNELAIILSELARVLGRQVAGAVVELGCYRGATSLMMAQLMVELAPTKQLYLYDSFAGLPSKTEYDRSALGDDFQPGVLKASKSEVLKAFAHANLPRPTVKKAWFSQLSGDDLPEQICFAYFDGDYYDSIRDSFRVCRGRLAPGATLVVDDYDNASLPGVRRAVDEWRETGLSDIRSFRPVDSLAVIRLMV
;
A
#
# COMPACT_ATOMS: atom_id res chain seq x y z
N MET A 1 -4.61 27.89 5.73
CA MET A 1 -4.64 27.89 4.25
C MET A 1 -5.29 26.58 3.82
N SER A 2 -6.33 26.68 2.99
CA SER A 2 -7.36 25.66 2.75
C SER A 2 -6.81 24.34 2.18
N VAL A 3 -7.13 23.22 2.84
CA VAL A 3 -6.88 21.87 2.32
C VAL A 3 -7.92 21.57 1.25
N ASP A 4 -7.47 21.56 -0.01
CA ASP A 4 -7.85 20.63 -1.09
C ASP A 4 -9.28 20.06 -1.07
N ASN A 5 -10.30 20.92 -0.91
CA ASN A 5 -11.71 20.52 -0.88
C ASN A 5 -12.35 20.52 -2.29
N GLN A 6 -11.53 20.48 -3.33
CA GLN A 6 -12.00 20.29 -4.69
C GLN A 6 -12.27 18.80 -4.91
N ARG A 7 -13.55 18.47 -5.13
CA ARG A 7 -14.03 17.16 -5.56
C ARG A 7 -13.15 16.67 -6.71
N LEU A 8 -12.43 15.56 -6.53
CA LEU A 8 -11.54 15.08 -7.58
C LEU A 8 -12.40 14.69 -8.78
N PRO A 9 -11.95 14.91 -10.03
CA PRO A 9 -12.70 14.53 -11.21
C PRO A 9 -12.98 13.01 -11.27
N TYR A 10 -12.24 12.22 -10.47
CA TYR A 10 -12.34 10.77 -10.36
C TYR A 10 -13.19 10.29 -9.17
N ASP A 11 -13.76 11.19 -8.35
CA ASP A 11 -14.54 10.82 -7.16
C ASP A 11 -15.70 9.88 -7.51
N LYS A 12 -16.38 10.10 -8.64
CA LYS A 12 -17.46 9.21 -9.09
C LYS A 12 -16.97 7.78 -9.33
N VAL A 13 -15.78 7.62 -9.92
CA VAL A 13 -15.17 6.31 -10.21
C VAL A 13 -14.74 5.65 -8.89
N VAL A 14 -14.10 6.39 -7.99
CA VAL A 14 -13.73 5.90 -6.66
C VAL A 14 -14.96 5.43 -5.88
N GLN A 15 -16.04 6.21 -5.85
CA GLN A 15 -17.29 5.82 -5.18
C GLN A 15 -17.95 4.60 -5.84
N ALA A 16 -17.91 4.49 -7.17
CA ALA A 16 -18.42 3.31 -7.88
C ALA A 16 -17.63 2.05 -7.51
N VAL A 17 -16.29 2.13 -7.46
CA VAL A 17 -15.42 1.04 -7.02
C VAL A 17 -15.69 0.68 -5.55
N LEU A 18 -15.75 1.66 -4.65
CA LEU A 18 -16.13 1.44 -3.24
C LEU A 18 -17.52 0.81 -3.08
N GLY A 19 -18.46 1.11 -3.98
CA GLY A 19 -19.79 0.48 -4.00
C GLY A 19 -19.77 -1.00 -4.37
N ARG A 20 -18.73 -1.46 -5.09
CA ARG A 20 -18.52 -2.88 -5.45
C ARG A 20 -17.85 -3.66 -4.32
N ALA A 21 -17.26 -2.99 -3.33
CA ALA A 21 -16.70 -3.63 -2.15
C ALA A 21 -17.82 -4.37 -1.40
N LYS A 22 -17.84 -5.71 -1.51
CA LYS A 22 -18.66 -6.54 -0.64
C LYS A 22 -18.03 -6.44 0.74
N ARG A 23 -18.80 -6.07 1.77
CA ARG A 23 -18.34 -6.19 3.17
C ARG A 23 -17.96 -7.64 3.41
N THR A 24 -16.68 -7.94 3.54
CA THR A 24 -16.24 -9.26 4.00
C THR A 24 -15.92 -9.17 5.48
N LYS A 25 -16.12 -10.27 6.22
CA LYS A 25 -15.75 -10.33 7.66
C LYS A 25 -14.24 -10.22 7.90
N SER A 26 -13.42 -10.10 6.85
CA SER A 26 -11.96 -10.10 6.88
C SER A 26 -11.32 -8.82 6.34
N ASP A 27 -12.07 -7.73 6.24
CA ASP A 27 -11.52 -6.44 5.80
C ASP A 27 -10.62 -5.90 6.93
N GLN A 28 -9.30 -5.97 6.74
CA GLN A 28 -8.31 -5.44 7.68
C GLN A 28 -8.26 -3.90 7.64
N VAL A 29 -8.47 -3.33 6.45
CA VAL A 29 -8.51 -1.89 6.22
C VAL A 29 -9.95 -1.39 6.36
N SER A 30 -10.16 -0.28 7.07
CA SER A 30 -11.49 0.29 7.21
C SER A 30 -12.01 0.84 5.87
N ARG A 31 -13.34 1.02 5.76
CA ARG A 31 -13.95 1.59 4.55
C ARG A 31 -13.45 3.01 4.26
N ASN A 32 -13.13 3.79 5.30
CA ASN A 32 -12.64 5.16 5.15
C ASN A 32 -11.19 5.17 4.65
N GLU A 33 -10.33 4.32 5.22
CA GLU A 33 -8.94 4.17 4.79
C GLU A 33 -8.87 3.64 3.36
N LEU A 34 -9.70 2.65 3.01
CA LEU A 34 -9.83 2.18 1.63
C LEU A 34 -10.24 3.32 0.67
N ALA A 35 -11.16 4.19 1.09
CA ALA A 35 -11.53 5.36 0.29
C ALA A 35 -10.38 6.35 0.12
N ILE A 36 -9.54 6.54 1.14
CA ILE A 36 -8.34 7.38 1.08
C ILE A 36 -7.32 6.76 0.12
N ILE A 37 -6.99 5.47 0.27
CA ILE A 37 -6.06 4.72 -0.59
C ILE A 37 -6.48 4.85 -2.06
N LEU A 38 -7.75 4.55 -2.36
CA LEU A 38 -8.27 4.63 -3.73
C LEU A 38 -8.29 6.08 -4.27
N SER A 39 -8.52 7.08 -3.42
CA SER A 39 -8.49 8.48 -3.84
C SER A 39 -7.06 8.95 -4.16
N GLU A 40 -6.06 8.53 -3.37
CA GLU A 40 -4.66 8.81 -3.64
C GLU A 40 -4.18 8.11 -4.91
N LEU A 41 -4.56 6.83 -5.11
CA LEU A 41 -4.29 6.11 -6.35
C LEU A 41 -4.94 6.81 -7.55
N ALA A 42 -6.23 7.14 -7.49
CA ALA A 42 -6.92 7.85 -8.56
C ALA A 42 -6.25 9.17 -8.93
N ARG A 43 -5.75 9.91 -7.94
CA ARG A 43 -5.03 11.17 -8.16
C ARG A 43 -3.71 10.94 -8.93
N VAL A 44 -2.94 9.92 -8.58
CA VAL A 44 -1.70 9.57 -9.30
C VAL A 44 -2.00 9.12 -10.73
N LEU A 45 -3.02 8.26 -10.90
CA LEU A 45 -3.43 7.76 -12.21
C LEU A 45 -3.91 8.91 -13.11
N GLY A 46 -4.72 9.81 -12.59
CA GLY A 46 -5.24 10.98 -13.31
C GLY A 46 -4.18 11.98 -13.73
N ARG A 47 -3.09 12.11 -12.95
CA ARG A 47 -1.90 12.90 -13.30
C ARG A 47 -0.96 12.19 -14.27
N GLN A 48 -1.26 10.95 -14.62
CA GLN A 48 -0.47 10.13 -15.54
C GLN A 48 1.01 9.97 -15.12
N VAL A 49 1.28 9.94 -13.81
CA VAL A 49 2.63 9.72 -13.27
C VAL A 49 3.19 8.41 -13.80
N ALA A 50 4.42 8.42 -14.30
CA ALA A 50 5.07 7.25 -14.91
C ALA A 50 5.33 6.13 -13.88
N GLY A 51 5.30 4.88 -14.35
CA GLY A 51 5.53 3.71 -13.50
C GLY A 51 4.28 2.90 -13.16
N ALA A 52 4.53 1.79 -12.47
CA ALA A 52 3.56 0.80 -12.03
C ALA A 52 3.04 1.10 -10.61
N VAL A 53 1.99 0.38 -10.23
CA VAL A 53 1.42 0.37 -8.88
C VAL A 53 1.99 -0.81 -8.12
N VAL A 54 2.44 -0.61 -6.89
CA VAL A 54 3.00 -1.67 -6.03
C VAL A 54 2.30 -1.73 -4.68
N GLU A 55 2.17 -2.94 -4.15
CA GLU A 55 1.69 -3.23 -2.80
C GLU A 55 2.68 -4.19 -2.13
N LEU A 56 3.16 -3.83 -0.94
CA LEU A 56 4.01 -4.67 -0.11
C LEU A 56 3.25 -5.05 1.16
N GLY A 57 2.84 -6.32 1.22
CA GLY A 57 1.87 -6.86 2.16
C GLY A 57 0.49 -6.84 1.55
N CYS A 58 0.07 -7.96 0.96
CA CYS A 58 -1.23 -8.04 0.29
C CYS A 58 -2.17 -9.08 0.90
N TYR A 59 -1.67 -9.96 1.77
CA TYR A 59 -2.44 -11.00 2.45
C TYR A 59 -3.33 -11.78 1.45
N ARG A 60 -4.65 -11.64 1.55
CA ARG A 60 -5.64 -12.29 0.66
C ARG A 60 -6.02 -11.47 -0.57
N GLY A 61 -5.47 -10.26 -0.70
CA GLY A 61 -5.59 -9.39 -1.87
C GLY A 61 -6.83 -8.50 -1.88
N ALA A 62 -7.48 -8.28 -0.74
CA ALA A 62 -8.72 -7.49 -0.68
C ALA A 62 -8.49 -6.05 -1.18
N THR A 63 -7.51 -5.33 -0.63
CA THR A 63 -7.13 -3.99 -1.07
C THR A 63 -6.59 -4.01 -2.51
N SER A 64 -5.77 -5.01 -2.86
CA SER A 64 -5.26 -5.23 -4.22
C SER A 64 -6.37 -5.29 -5.28
N LEU A 65 -7.46 -6.00 -5.00
CA LEU A 65 -8.61 -6.12 -5.92
C LEU A 65 -9.28 -4.77 -6.15
N MET A 66 -9.43 -3.97 -5.09
CA MET A 66 -10.05 -2.65 -5.17
C MET A 66 -9.17 -1.69 -5.98
N MET A 67 -7.85 -1.71 -5.76
CA MET A 67 -6.90 -0.94 -6.55
C MET A 67 -6.93 -1.37 -8.03
N ALA A 68 -6.95 -2.68 -8.30
CA ALA A 68 -7.02 -3.20 -9.67
C ALA A 68 -8.31 -2.82 -10.40
N GLN A 69 -9.46 -2.85 -9.72
CA GLN A 69 -10.73 -2.36 -10.29
C GLN A 69 -10.64 -0.89 -10.68
N LEU A 70 -10.06 -0.05 -9.82
CA LEU A 70 -9.86 1.37 -10.12
C LEU A 70 -8.89 1.57 -11.30
N MET A 71 -7.82 0.79 -11.36
CA MET A 71 -6.83 0.85 -12.45
C MET A 71 -7.45 0.47 -13.80
N VAL A 72 -8.34 -0.52 -13.87
CA VAL A 72 -9.05 -0.87 -15.12
C VAL A 72 -9.83 0.32 -15.68
N GLU A 73 -10.44 1.12 -14.80
CA GLU A 73 -11.29 2.26 -15.20
C GLU A 73 -10.44 3.50 -15.58
N LEU A 74 -9.31 3.73 -14.90
CA LEU A 74 -8.54 4.98 -15.02
C LEU A 74 -7.21 4.86 -15.78
N ALA A 75 -6.57 3.69 -15.76
CA ALA A 75 -5.25 3.46 -16.33
C ALA A 75 -5.02 1.98 -16.70
N PRO A 76 -5.81 1.42 -17.66
CA PRO A 76 -5.83 -0.02 -17.94
C PRO A 76 -4.51 -0.61 -18.44
N THR A 77 -3.55 0.23 -18.83
CA THR A 77 -2.21 -0.19 -19.30
C THR A 77 -1.18 -0.30 -18.17
N LYS A 78 -1.45 0.26 -16.99
CA LYS A 78 -0.53 0.17 -15.85
C LYS A 78 -0.58 -1.20 -15.21
N GLN A 79 0.58 -1.64 -14.73
CA GLN A 79 0.74 -2.93 -14.10
C GLN A 79 0.63 -2.81 -12.57
N LEU A 80 0.14 -3.89 -11.94
CA LEU A 80 0.06 -4.05 -10.50
C LEU A 80 1.04 -5.14 -10.05
N TYR A 81 1.91 -4.79 -9.11
CA TYR A 81 2.88 -5.70 -8.50
C TYR A 81 2.55 -5.90 -7.02
N LEU A 82 2.45 -7.16 -6.62
CA LEU A 82 2.14 -7.55 -5.24
C LEU A 82 3.31 -8.35 -4.66
N TYR A 83 3.78 -7.92 -3.50
CA TYR A 83 4.86 -8.57 -2.75
C TYR A 83 4.33 -9.00 -1.39
N ASP A 84 4.50 -10.27 -1.05
CA ASP A 84 4.07 -10.81 0.23
C ASP A 84 4.90 -12.04 0.60
N SER A 85 5.10 -12.29 1.89
CA SER A 85 5.81 -13.48 2.35
C SER A 85 4.98 -14.75 2.10
N PHE A 86 3.65 -14.63 2.08
CA PHE A 86 2.67 -15.70 2.16
C PHE A 86 2.98 -16.70 3.30
N ALA A 87 3.66 -16.21 4.32
CA ALA A 87 4.06 -16.94 5.52
C ALA A 87 3.44 -16.32 6.78
N GLY A 88 2.72 -15.19 6.65
CA GLY A 88 2.22 -14.39 7.75
C GLY A 88 3.28 -13.42 8.26
N LEU A 89 3.01 -12.85 9.43
CA LEU A 89 3.87 -11.87 10.10
C LEU A 89 5.24 -12.46 10.44
N PRO A 90 6.34 -11.68 10.33
CA PRO A 90 7.64 -12.09 10.85
C PRO A 90 7.67 -12.02 12.38
N SER A 91 8.83 -12.29 12.98
CA SER A 91 9.01 -12.07 14.42
C SER A 91 9.08 -10.59 14.76
N LYS A 92 8.46 -10.18 15.87
CA LYS A 92 8.55 -8.82 16.39
C LYS A 92 9.96 -8.48 16.81
N THR A 93 10.34 -7.22 16.60
CA THR A 93 11.54 -6.62 17.19
C THR A 93 11.21 -5.85 18.45
N GLU A 94 12.19 -5.18 19.06
CA GLU A 94 11.93 -4.25 20.16
C GLU A 94 11.07 -3.05 19.76
N TYR A 95 11.08 -2.69 18.47
CA TYR A 95 10.31 -1.57 17.92
C TYR A 95 8.81 -1.85 17.78
N ASP A 96 8.42 -3.11 17.79
CA ASP A 96 7.03 -3.57 17.59
C ASP A 96 6.36 -3.98 18.91
N ARG A 97 7.00 -3.70 20.06
CA ARG A 97 6.48 -4.05 21.38
C ARG A 97 5.31 -3.14 21.75
N SER A 98 4.12 -3.74 21.84
CA SER A 98 2.91 -3.10 22.36
C SER A 98 2.01 -4.17 22.96
N ALA A 99 1.52 -3.94 24.18
CA ALA A 99 0.55 -4.83 24.83
C ALA A 99 -0.79 -4.88 24.06
N LEU A 100 -1.13 -3.83 23.31
CA LEU A 100 -2.31 -3.81 22.44
C LEU A 100 -2.14 -4.65 21.17
N GLY A 101 -0.90 -5.07 20.88
CA GLY A 101 -0.55 -5.86 19.71
C GLY A 101 -0.23 -7.32 20.04
N ASP A 102 -0.53 -7.82 21.24
CA ASP A 102 -0.12 -9.17 21.66
C ASP A 102 -0.68 -10.30 20.79
N ASP A 103 -1.79 -10.08 20.08
CA ASP A 103 -2.36 -11.05 19.13
C ASP A 103 -1.59 -11.13 17.80
N PHE A 104 -0.76 -10.12 17.48
CA PHE A 104 0.09 -10.10 16.29
C PHE A 104 1.31 -11.00 16.52
N GLN A 105 1.10 -12.31 16.45
CA GLN A 105 2.16 -13.30 16.64
C GLN A 105 2.77 -13.73 15.30
N PRO A 106 4.01 -14.26 15.29
CA PRO A 106 4.64 -14.72 14.06
C PRO A 106 3.80 -15.78 13.36
N GLY A 107 3.65 -15.66 12.04
CA GLY A 107 2.86 -16.59 11.22
C GLY A 107 1.34 -16.37 11.25
N VAL A 108 0.82 -15.45 12.07
CA VAL A 108 -0.56 -14.95 11.93
C VAL A 108 -0.68 -14.16 10.62
N LEU A 109 -1.89 -14.01 10.11
CA LEU A 109 -2.17 -13.37 8.81
C LEU A 109 -1.53 -14.11 7.62
N LYS A 110 -1.42 -15.43 7.72
CA LYS A 110 -0.94 -16.26 6.61
C LYS A 110 -2.00 -16.39 5.52
N ALA A 111 -1.59 -16.12 4.29
CA ALA A 111 -2.34 -16.39 3.07
C ALA A 111 -1.44 -17.09 2.05
N SER A 112 -1.99 -17.38 0.87
CA SER A 112 -1.26 -17.96 -0.25
C SER A 112 -1.40 -17.13 -1.52
N LYS A 113 -0.33 -17.12 -2.33
CA LYS A 113 -0.35 -16.57 -3.70
C LYS A 113 -1.49 -17.13 -4.55
N SER A 114 -1.89 -18.39 -4.32
CA SER A 114 -2.99 -19.03 -5.04
C SER A 114 -4.34 -18.40 -4.71
N GLU A 115 -4.59 -18.05 -3.44
CA GLU A 115 -5.82 -17.36 -3.02
C GLU A 115 -5.94 -16.00 -3.71
N VAL A 116 -4.86 -15.20 -3.69
CA VAL A 116 -4.84 -13.89 -4.37
C VAL A 116 -5.14 -14.05 -5.86
N LEU A 117 -4.42 -14.94 -6.55
CA LEU A 117 -4.61 -15.13 -7.99
C LEU A 117 -6.00 -15.67 -8.36
N LYS A 118 -6.57 -16.54 -7.53
CA LYS A 118 -7.96 -17.02 -7.71
C LYS A 118 -8.96 -15.89 -7.49
N ALA A 119 -8.74 -15.02 -6.52
CA ALA A 119 -9.61 -13.88 -6.27
C ALA A 119 -9.62 -12.91 -7.45
N PHE A 120 -8.45 -12.61 -8.04
CA PHE A 120 -8.34 -11.80 -9.26
C PHE A 120 -9.03 -12.45 -10.46
N ALA A 121 -8.84 -13.75 -10.66
CA ALA A 121 -9.51 -14.49 -11.73
C ALA A 121 -11.04 -14.51 -11.56
N HIS A 122 -11.52 -14.74 -10.33
CA HIS A 122 -12.95 -14.72 -10.02
C HIS A 122 -13.59 -13.35 -10.23
N ALA A 123 -12.84 -12.27 -9.98
CA ALA A 123 -13.27 -10.91 -10.24
C ALA A 123 -13.14 -10.47 -11.72
N ASN A 124 -12.64 -11.35 -12.61
CA ASN A 124 -12.33 -11.03 -14.01
C ASN A 124 -11.42 -9.80 -14.18
N LEU A 125 -10.42 -9.66 -13.32
CA LEU A 125 -9.46 -8.56 -13.34
C LEU A 125 -8.14 -8.99 -14.00
N PRO A 126 -7.38 -8.03 -14.58
CA PRO A 126 -6.03 -8.30 -15.08
C PRO A 126 -5.17 -8.96 -14.00
N ARG A 127 -4.49 -10.05 -14.38
CA ARG A 127 -3.65 -10.81 -13.45
C ARG A 127 -2.46 -9.95 -12.99
N PRO A 128 -2.24 -9.75 -11.68
CA PRO A 128 -1.10 -8.99 -11.18
C PRO A 128 0.19 -9.80 -11.25
N THR A 129 1.33 -9.11 -11.25
CA THR A 129 2.63 -9.73 -10.99
C THR A 129 2.76 -9.96 -9.50
N VAL A 130 2.86 -11.22 -9.06
CA VAL A 130 2.95 -11.57 -7.64
C VAL A 130 4.28 -12.25 -7.34
N LYS A 131 5.06 -11.68 -6.42
CA LYS A 131 6.31 -12.27 -5.94
C LYS A 131 6.19 -12.65 -4.46
N LYS A 132 6.47 -13.92 -4.16
CA LYS A 132 6.58 -14.42 -2.79
C LYS A 132 7.98 -14.08 -2.27
N ALA A 133 8.09 -13.24 -1.26
CA ALA A 133 9.36 -12.87 -0.64
C ALA A 133 9.13 -12.17 0.71
N TRP A 134 10.12 -12.27 1.60
CA TRP A 134 10.26 -11.27 2.65
C TRP A 134 10.78 -9.97 2.05
N PHE A 135 10.35 -8.80 2.52
CA PHE A 135 10.74 -7.52 1.93
C PHE A 135 12.25 -7.25 2.08
N SER A 136 12.88 -7.79 3.12
CA SER A 136 14.34 -7.80 3.31
C SER A 136 15.11 -8.52 2.20
N GLN A 137 14.46 -9.46 1.51
CA GLN A 137 15.05 -10.25 0.43
C GLN A 137 14.82 -9.64 -0.95
N LEU A 138 14.00 -8.58 -1.04
CA LEU A 138 13.75 -7.89 -2.30
C LEU A 138 14.92 -6.97 -2.66
N SER A 139 15.22 -6.96 -3.95
CA SER A 139 16.20 -6.12 -4.62
C SER A 139 15.54 -5.26 -5.70
N GLY A 140 16.24 -4.25 -6.21
CA GLY A 140 15.71 -3.39 -7.26
C GLY A 140 15.29 -4.13 -8.53
N ASP A 141 15.89 -5.28 -8.83
CA ASP A 141 15.57 -6.11 -10.01
C ASP A 141 14.24 -6.86 -9.86
N ASP A 142 13.73 -6.97 -8.64
CA ASP A 142 12.44 -7.58 -8.34
C ASP A 142 11.27 -6.61 -8.52
N LEU A 143 11.58 -5.31 -8.67
CA LEU A 143 10.63 -4.21 -8.76
C LEU A 143 10.45 -3.76 -10.20
N PRO A 144 9.29 -3.17 -10.53
CA PRO A 144 9.15 -2.44 -11.80
C PRO A 144 10.19 -1.32 -11.90
N GLU A 145 10.54 -0.95 -13.13
CA GLU A 145 11.55 0.09 -13.40
C GLU A 145 11.20 1.43 -12.74
N GLN A 146 9.91 1.78 -12.74
CA GLN A 146 9.38 2.96 -12.07
C GLN A 146 8.08 2.64 -11.32
N ILE A 147 7.84 3.36 -10.23
CA ILE A 147 6.70 3.21 -9.32
C ILE A 147 6.01 4.55 -9.20
N CYS A 148 4.74 4.62 -9.62
CA CYS A 148 3.92 5.83 -9.46
C CYS A 148 3.13 5.83 -8.14
N PHE A 149 2.77 4.64 -7.66
CA PHE A 149 2.01 4.47 -6.44
C PHE A 149 2.52 3.26 -5.65
N ALA A 150 2.77 3.45 -4.36
CA ALA A 150 3.18 2.39 -3.47
C ALA A 150 2.27 2.35 -2.24
N TYR A 151 1.70 1.19 -1.95
CA TYR A 151 0.98 0.91 -0.71
C TYR A 151 1.83 -0.03 0.16
N PHE A 152 2.18 0.42 1.36
CA PHE A 152 2.98 -0.35 2.31
C PHE A 152 2.10 -0.77 3.49
N ASP A 153 1.93 -2.07 3.65
CA ASP A 153 0.99 -2.69 4.60
C ASP A 153 1.69 -3.91 5.23
N GLY A 154 2.81 -3.64 5.90
CA GLY A 154 3.74 -4.65 6.41
C GLY A 154 3.72 -4.85 7.92
N ASP A 155 2.84 -4.12 8.62
CA ASP A 155 2.59 -4.06 10.06
C ASP A 155 3.78 -3.65 10.97
N TYR A 156 5.00 -4.14 10.72
CA TYR A 156 6.15 -4.00 11.61
C TYR A 156 7.20 -3.04 11.08
N TYR A 157 8.01 -2.51 12.01
CA TYR A 157 9.09 -1.57 11.74
C TYR A 157 10.00 -2.06 10.59
N ASP A 158 10.53 -3.27 10.70
CA ASP A 158 11.47 -3.81 9.69
C ASP A 158 10.80 -3.98 8.33
N SER A 159 9.54 -4.43 8.30
CA SER A 159 8.77 -4.57 7.06
C SER A 159 8.60 -3.22 6.36
N ILE A 160 8.22 -2.18 7.10
CA ILE A 160 8.01 -0.83 6.54
C ILE A 160 9.33 -0.20 6.13
N ARG A 161 10.38 -0.32 6.96
CA ARG A 161 11.74 0.12 6.63
C ARG A 161 12.22 -0.53 5.34
N ASP A 162 12.02 -1.84 5.20
CA ASP A 162 12.48 -2.59 4.02
C ASP A 162 11.67 -2.23 2.77
N SER A 163 10.38 -1.94 2.90
CA SER A 163 9.54 -1.39 1.83
C SER A 163 10.09 -0.06 1.31
N PHE A 164 10.40 0.88 2.21
CA PHE A 164 11.06 2.13 1.82
C PHE A 164 12.41 1.90 1.15
N ARG A 165 13.26 1.04 1.74
CA ARG A 165 14.59 0.71 1.23
C ARG A 165 14.52 0.22 -0.21
N VAL A 166 13.68 -0.78 -0.49
CA VAL A 166 13.64 -1.40 -1.80
C VAL A 166 13.00 -0.51 -2.86
N CYS A 167 11.99 0.30 -2.50
CA CYS A 167 11.31 1.18 -3.43
C CYS A 167 12.10 2.47 -3.74
N ARG A 168 13.00 2.94 -2.85
CA ARG A 168 13.65 4.26 -2.94
C ARG A 168 14.21 4.61 -4.34
N GLY A 169 14.90 3.69 -4.99
CA GLY A 169 15.51 3.91 -6.31
C GLY A 169 14.56 3.75 -7.50
N ARG A 170 13.29 3.43 -7.26
CA ARG A 170 12.26 3.15 -8.29
C ARG A 170 11.10 4.13 -8.23
N LEU A 171 11.00 5.00 -7.22
CA LEU A 171 9.91 5.97 -7.10
C LEU A 171 10.02 7.02 -8.20
N ALA A 172 8.97 7.15 -9.01
CA ALA A 172 8.91 8.17 -10.05
C ALA A 172 8.70 9.57 -9.45
N PRO A 173 9.18 10.64 -10.11
CA PRO A 173 8.76 11.99 -9.76
C PRO A 173 7.24 12.11 -9.79
N GLY A 174 6.67 12.71 -8.74
CA GLY A 174 5.23 12.83 -8.52
C GLY A 174 4.55 11.58 -7.94
N ALA A 175 5.30 10.53 -7.59
CA ALA A 175 4.73 9.34 -6.97
C ALA A 175 4.04 9.63 -5.64
N THR A 176 3.09 8.77 -5.28
CA THR A 176 2.45 8.77 -3.95
C THR A 176 2.70 7.46 -3.24
N LEU A 177 3.08 7.56 -1.97
CA LEU A 177 3.19 6.43 -1.07
C LEU A 177 2.09 6.55 -0.03
N VAL A 178 1.44 5.44 0.27
CA VAL A 178 0.48 5.33 1.38
C VAL A 178 0.99 4.20 2.28
N VAL A 179 1.16 4.50 3.56
CA VAL A 179 1.62 3.53 4.56
C VAL A 179 0.47 3.28 5.53
N ASP A 180 0.05 2.02 5.64
CA ASP A 180 -0.98 1.60 6.60
C ASP A 180 -0.42 1.61 8.02
N ASP A 181 -1.29 1.65 9.03
CA ASP A 181 -0.94 1.52 10.46
C ASP A 181 0.02 2.57 11.06
N TYR A 182 0.28 3.67 10.38
CA TYR A 182 1.11 4.79 10.86
C TYR A 182 0.64 5.39 12.20
N ASP A 183 -0.67 5.39 12.48
CA ASP A 183 -1.22 5.79 13.79
C ASP A 183 -1.93 4.63 14.52
N ASN A 184 -1.35 3.43 14.45
CA ASN A 184 -1.87 2.25 15.14
C ASN A 184 -1.05 1.91 16.40
N ALA A 185 -1.66 2.06 17.58
CA ALA A 185 -1.02 1.77 18.86
C ALA A 185 -0.67 0.28 19.08
N SER A 186 -1.31 -0.64 18.35
CA SER A 186 -0.94 -2.07 18.35
C SER A 186 0.32 -2.35 17.53
N LEU A 187 0.68 -1.44 16.61
CA LEU A 187 1.78 -1.57 15.64
C LEU A 187 2.70 -0.33 15.65
N PRO A 188 3.31 0.01 16.81
CA PRO A 188 4.05 1.27 16.97
C PRO A 188 5.30 1.36 16.08
N GLY A 189 5.82 0.23 15.60
CA GLY A 189 6.99 0.17 14.73
C GLY A 189 6.79 0.88 13.39
N VAL A 190 5.56 0.91 12.86
CA VAL A 190 5.25 1.57 11.58
C VAL A 190 5.57 3.06 11.63
N ARG A 191 5.01 3.77 12.63
CA ARG A 191 5.24 5.20 12.81
C ARG A 191 6.74 5.51 12.82
N ARG A 192 7.48 4.73 13.60
CA ARG A 192 8.91 4.91 13.76
C ARG A 192 9.64 4.75 12.43
N ALA A 193 9.34 3.70 11.65
CA ALA A 193 9.97 3.49 10.35
C ALA A 193 9.65 4.63 9.36
N VAL A 194 8.42 5.13 9.35
CA VAL A 194 8.01 6.27 8.52
C VAL A 194 8.76 7.54 8.95
N ASP A 195 8.81 7.85 10.24
CA ASP A 195 9.45 9.07 10.74
C ASP A 195 10.97 9.06 10.50
N GLU A 196 11.66 7.94 10.73
CA GLU A 196 13.09 7.79 10.43
C GLU A 196 13.39 7.91 8.93
N TRP A 197 12.54 7.31 8.07
CA TRP A 197 12.67 7.49 6.62
C TRP A 197 12.46 8.95 6.21
N ARG A 198 11.49 9.63 6.83
CA ARG A 198 11.24 11.05 6.56
C ARG A 198 12.42 11.90 6.95
N GLU A 199 13.06 11.69 8.09
CA GLU A 199 14.24 12.46 8.52
C GLU A 199 15.44 12.30 7.59
N THR A 200 15.62 11.12 7.00
CA THR A 200 16.78 10.78 6.15
C THR A 200 16.51 10.88 4.64
N GLY A 201 15.24 11.03 4.24
CA GLY A 201 14.76 11.04 2.84
C GLY A 201 14.23 12.39 2.36
N LEU A 202 14.53 13.48 3.07
CA LEU A 202 13.88 14.80 2.96
C LEU A 202 13.97 15.54 1.61
N SER A 203 14.77 15.09 0.63
CA SER A 203 14.99 15.89 -0.58
C SER A 203 13.79 15.98 -1.51
N ASP A 204 12.88 14.99 -1.50
CA ASP A 204 11.89 14.81 -2.58
C ASP A 204 10.43 14.79 -2.09
N ILE A 205 10.16 15.04 -0.81
CA ILE A 205 8.80 15.02 -0.25
C ILE A 205 8.12 16.36 -0.48
N ARG A 206 7.05 16.37 -1.29
CA ARG A 206 6.19 17.54 -1.49
C ARG A 206 5.22 17.74 -0.33
N SER A 207 4.63 16.66 0.18
CA SER A 207 3.68 16.73 1.29
C SER A 207 3.63 15.44 2.08
N PHE A 208 3.45 15.56 3.39
CA PHE A 208 3.19 14.47 4.32
C PHE A 208 1.88 14.73 5.05
N ARG A 209 0.97 13.75 5.05
CA ARG A 209 -0.35 13.86 5.68
C ARG A 209 -0.71 12.57 6.41
N PRO A 210 -0.60 12.53 7.74
CA PRO A 210 -1.30 11.56 8.56
C PRO A 210 -2.81 11.74 8.44
N VAL A 211 -3.56 10.67 8.23
CA VAL A 211 -5.03 10.68 8.13
C VAL A 211 -5.58 9.30 8.49
N ASP A 212 -6.51 9.23 9.43
CA ASP A 212 -6.89 7.99 10.11
C ASP A 212 -5.62 7.26 10.60
N SER A 213 -5.48 5.95 10.40
CA SER A 213 -4.21 5.26 10.69
C SER A 213 -3.16 5.40 9.58
N LEU A 214 -3.46 6.05 8.45
CA LEU A 214 -2.57 6.12 7.29
C LEU A 214 -1.56 7.26 7.36
N ALA A 215 -0.38 7.04 6.77
CA ALA A 215 0.50 8.12 6.33
C ALA A 215 0.48 8.25 4.80
N VAL A 216 0.02 9.40 4.29
CA VAL A 216 0.09 9.74 2.86
C VAL A 216 1.30 10.62 2.59
N ILE A 217 2.22 10.14 1.76
CA ILE A 217 3.43 10.85 1.34
C ILE A 217 3.33 11.10 -0.17
N ARG A 218 3.48 12.34 -0.61
CA ARG A 218 3.53 12.69 -2.04
C ARG A 218 4.88 13.29 -2.37
N LEU A 219 5.47 12.83 -3.47
CA LEU A 219 6.77 13.31 -3.92
C LEU A 219 6.65 14.53 -4.84
N MET A 220 7.76 15.26 -4.98
CA MET A 220 7.91 16.32 -5.97
C MET A 220 7.96 15.75 -7.40
N VAL A 221 7.54 16.56 -8.37
CA VAL A 221 7.60 16.25 -9.82
C VAL A 221 8.92 16.74 -10.37
#